data_AF-A0A968IKS6-F1
#
_entry.id   AF-A0A968IKS6-F1
#
_cell.length_a   1.000
_cell.length_b   1.000
_cell.length_c   1.000
_cell.angle_alpha   90.00
_cell.angle_beta   90.00
_cell.angle_gamma   90.00
#
_symmetry.space_group_name_H-M   'P 1'
#
loop_
_entity.id
_entity.type
_entity.pdbx_description
1 polymer ?
#
loop_
_entity_poly.entity_id
_entity_poly.type
_entity_poly.pdbx_seq_one_letter_code
_entity_poly.pdbx_strand_id
1 'polypeptide(L)'
;MIATSNFSTTWKEVNKSNLCPLCQKPDWCYLSKNGEAVVCGRTEAGEQPQGWRYVKEAEDGRSIFAVEQERQPFFSSSIPIKTKQKIKKPKTPSLPSENIELAFFPKPPTDQPKAKLNQVPLWLQEKDVPAHATETKYFYSDNQWVSRFEWTDPTHLGIEPRSM
;
A
#
# COMPACT_ATOMS: atom_id res chain seq x y z
N MET A 1 -21.82 10.39 13.61
CA MET A 1 -20.68 9.45 13.66
C MET A 1 -20.74 8.60 12.40
N ILE A 2 -19.87 8.84 11.42
CA ILE A 2 -19.89 8.07 10.16
C ILE A 2 -18.98 6.86 10.40
N ALA A 3 -19.57 5.67 10.47
CA ALA A 3 -18.83 4.43 10.51
C ALA A 3 -18.11 4.27 9.16
N THR A 4 -16.81 4.56 9.14
CA THR A 4 -15.92 4.11 8.07
C THR A 4 -15.74 2.60 8.23
N SER A 5 -16.75 1.84 7.81
CA SER A 5 -16.60 0.40 7.68
C SER A 5 -15.51 0.15 6.63
N ASN A 6 -14.40 -0.41 7.10
CA ASN A 6 -13.34 -0.96 6.25
C ASN A 6 -13.96 -2.11 5.42
N PHE A 7 -14.61 -1.77 4.32
CA PHE A 7 -15.04 -2.75 3.33
C PHE A 7 -13.77 -3.29 2.68
N SER A 8 -13.26 -4.40 3.20
CA SER A 8 -12.31 -5.23 2.47
C SER A 8 -13.05 -5.75 1.23
N THR A 9 -12.95 -5.03 0.11
CA THR A 9 -13.61 -5.41 -1.13
C THR A 9 -12.93 -6.68 -1.65
N THR A 10 -13.46 -7.84 -1.29
CA THR A 10 -13.05 -9.10 -1.87
C THR A 10 -13.57 -9.14 -3.31
N TRP A 11 -12.65 -9.17 -4.27
CA TRP A 11 -12.96 -9.30 -5.69
C TRP A 11 -13.02 -10.78 -6.08
N LYS A 12 -14.01 -11.16 -6.89
CA LYS A 12 -14.18 -12.52 -7.39
C LYS A 12 -14.17 -12.50 -8.92
N GLU A 13 -13.40 -13.39 -9.53
CA GLU A 13 -13.40 -13.53 -10.99
C GLU A 13 -14.75 -14.07 -11.49
N VAL A 14 -15.21 -13.54 -12.62
CA VAL A 14 -16.43 -14.03 -13.29
C VAL A 14 -16.20 -15.44 -13.84
N ASN A 15 -17.28 -16.21 -14.00
CA ASN A 15 -17.21 -17.56 -14.58
C ASN A 15 -18.50 -17.88 -15.36
N LYS A 16 -18.61 -19.09 -15.93
CA LYS A 16 -19.80 -19.50 -16.71
C LYS A 16 -21.11 -19.46 -15.91
N SER A 17 -21.04 -19.62 -14.60
CA SER A 17 -22.21 -19.55 -13.70
C SER A 17 -22.49 -18.15 -13.17
N ASN A 18 -21.54 -17.21 -13.32
CA ASN A 18 -21.65 -15.83 -12.86
C ASN A 18 -20.98 -14.90 -13.87
N LEU A 19 -21.73 -14.56 -14.92
CA LEU A 19 -21.27 -13.74 -16.04
C LEU A 19 -21.10 -12.27 -15.64
N CYS A 20 -20.25 -11.54 -16.37
CA CYS A 20 -20.11 -10.10 -16.17
C CYS A 20 -21.42 -9.35 -16.50
N PRO A 21 -21.94 -8.48 -15.61
CA PRO A 21 -23.17 -7.73 -15.86
C PRO A 21 -23.05 -6.69 -16.99
N LEU A 22 -21.84 -6.27 -17.36
CA LEU A 22 -21.62 -5.31 -18.44
C LEU A 22 -21.50 -5.97 -19.82
N CYS A 23 -20.55 -6.90 -19.97
CA CYS A 23 -20.24 -7.51 -21.28
C CYS A 23 -20.80 -8.93 -21.46
N GLN A 24 -21.40 -9.52 -20.43
CA GLN A 24 -22.00 -10.87 -20.44
C GLN A 24 -21.05 -12.00 -20.82
N LYS A 25 -19.74 -11.81 -20.61
CA LYS A 25 -18.72 -12.84 -20.85
C LYS A 25 -18.31 -13.54 -19.55
N PRO A 26 -17.89 -14.82 -19.63
CA PRO A 26 -17.55 -15.64 -18.46
C PRO A 26 -16.10 -15.48 -17.99
N ASP A 27 -15.34 -14.55 -18.55
CA ASP A 27 -13.90 -14.40 -18.34
C ASP A 27 -13.47 -12.92 -18.33
N TRP A 28 -12.25 -12.69 -17.79
CA TRP A 28 -11.52 -11.42 -17.89
C TRP A 28 -12.14 -10.22 -17.14
N CYS A 29 -13.14 -10.49 -16.29
CA CYS A 29 -13.80 -9.49 -15.45
C CYS A 29 -13.74 -9.91 -13.98
N TYR A 30 -13.81 -8.93 -13.09
CA TYR A 30 -13.92 -9.16 -11.64
C TYR A 30 -15.17 -8.51 -11.11
N LEU A 31 -15.92 -9.25 -10.30
CA LEU A 31 -17.11 -8.75 -9.62
C LEU A 31 -16.80 -8.58 -8.14
N SER A 32 -17.22 -7.46 -7.57
CA SER A 32 -17.22 -7.29 -6.12
C SER A 32 -18.18 -8.29 -5.46
N LYS A 33 -17.90 -8.68 -4.21
CA LYS A 33 -18.74 -9.62 -3.46
C LYS A 33 -20.23 -9.22 -3.41
N ASN A 34 -20.51 -7.92 -3.37
CA ASN A 34 -21.88 -7.39 -3.31
C ASN A 34 -22.54 -7.24 -4.70
N GLY A 35 -21.79 -7.40 -5.79
CA GLY A 35 -22.27 -7.16 -7.15
C GLY A 35 -22.43 -5.68 -7.53
N GLU A 36 -22.14 -4.75 -6.61
CA GLU A 36 -22.31 -3.30 -6.82
C GLU A 36 -21.18 -2.65 -7.61
N ALA A 37 -20.06 -3.35 -7.78
CA ALA A 37 -18.94 -2.92 -8.59
C ALA A 37 -18.37 -4.07 -9.42
N VAL A 38 -17.90 -3.73 -10.62
CA VAL A 38 -17.31 -4.66 -11.58
C VAL A 38 -16.09 -4.01 -12.25
N VAL A 39 -15.03 -4.79 -12.42
CA VAL A 39 -13.90 -4.45 -13.28
C VAL A 39 -14.09 -5.19 -14.60
N CYS A 40 -14.27 -4.46 -15.69
CA CYS A 40 -14.49 -5.05 -17.00
C CYS A 40 -13.39 -4.63 -17.98
N GLY A 41 -12.69 -5.60 -18.56
CA GLY A 41 -11.67 -5.35 -19.58
C GLY A 41 -12.21 -5.20 -21.00
N ARG A 42 -13.53 -5.31 -21.20
CA ARG A 42 -14.18 -5.28 -22.54
C ARG A 42 -15.09 -4.08 -22.76
N THR A 43 -15.47 -3.38 -21.69
CA THR A 43 -16.35 -2.21 -21.76
C THR A 43 -15.52 -0.98 -21.48
N GLU A 44 -15.53 -0.03 -22.42
CA GLU A 44 -14.81 1.23 -22.29
C GLU A 44 -15.64 2.29 -21.55
N ALA A 45 -14.98 3.35 -21.09
CA ALA A 45 -15.64 4.46 -20.43
C ALA A 45 -16.56 5.20 -21.43
N GLY A 46 -17.86 5.21 -21.16
CA GLY A 46 -18.88 5.81 -22.03
C GLY A 46 -19.86 4.80 -22.64
N GLU A 47 -19.49 3.52 -22.71
CA GLU A 47 -20.33 2.45 -23.25
C GLU A 47 -21.11 1.68 -22.18
N GLN A 48 -21.09 2.15 -20.93
CA GLN A 48 -21.79 1.46 -19.84
C GLN A 48 -23.32 1.56 -19.99
N PRO A 49 -24.07 0.49 -19.65
CA PRO A 49 -25.53 0.50 -19.65
C PRO A 49 -26.09 1.41 -18.55
N GLN A 50 -27.36 1.78 -18.69
CA GLN A 50 -28.06 2.63 -17.72
C GLN A 50 -28.03 2.00 -16.31
N GLY A 51 -27.78 2.83 -15.30
CA GLY A 51 -27.63 2.38 -13.92
C GLY A 51 -26.21 1.92 -13.56
N TRP A 52 -25.24 2.05 -14.47
CA TRP A 52 -23.82 1.91 -14.17
C TRP A 52 -23.10 3.22 -14.43
N ARG A 53 -22.08 3.50 -13.62
CA ARG A 53 -21.19 4.66 -13.82
C ARG A 53 -19.74 4.23 -13.78
N TYR A 54 -18.94 4.82 -14.66
CA TYR A 54 -17.49 4.69 -14.62
C TYR A 54 -16.95 5.35 -13.34
N VAL A 55 -16.07 4.64 -12.65
CA VAL A 55 -15.43 5.12 -11.41
C VAL A 55 -14.00 5.56 -11.68
N LYS A 56 -13.17 4.64 -12.19
CA LYS A 56 -11.76 4.86 -12.50
C LYS A 56 -11.19 3.66 -13.27
N GLU A 57 -9.94 3.77 -13.69
CA GLU A 57 -9.15 2.66 -14.20
C GLU A 57 -8.42 1.93 -13.05
N ALA A 58 -8.32 0.61 -13.14
CA ALA A 58 -7.49 -0.22 -12.29
C ALA A 58 -6.01 -0.10 -12.70
N GLU A 59 -5.09 -0.56 -11.85
CA GLU A 59 -3.65 -0.55 -12.17
C GLU A 59 -3.31 -1.40 -13.40
N ASP A 60 -4.14 -2.42 -13.69
CA ASP A 60 -4.02 -3.29 -14.87
C ASP A 60 -4.56 -2.65 -16.17
N GLY A 61 -4.95 -1.37 -16.15
CA GLY A 61 -5.53 -0.66 -17.30
C GLY A 61 -7.01 -0.99 -17.57
N ARG A 62 -7.68 -1.74 -16.69
CA ARG A 62 -9.09 -2.14 -16.86
C ARG A 62 -10.04 -1.13 -16.24
N SER A 63 -11.17 -0.88 -16.88
CA SER A 63 -12.18 0.06 -16.38
C SER A 63 -12.97 -0.53 -15.21
N ILE A 64 -13.13 0.26 -14.14
CA ILE A 64 -13.94 -0.06 -12.97
C ILE A 64 -15.26 0.70 -13.05
N PHE A 65 -16.36 -0.03 -12.98
CA PHE A 65 -17.71 0.48 -12.97
C PHE A 65 -18.39 0.15 -11.65
N ALA A 66 -19.27 1.03 -11.20
CA ALA A 66 -20.13 0.78 -10.05
C ALA A 66 -21.58 1.02 -10.45
N VAL A 67 -22.49 0.26 -9.84
CA VAL A 67 -23.93 0.52 -9.92
C VAL A 67 -24.16 1.95 -9.42
N GLU A 68 -24.92 2.70 -10.20
CA GLU A 68 -25.43 3.99 -9.80
C GLU A 68 -26.49 3.74 -8.74
N GLN A 69 -26.03 3.59 -7.49
CA GLN A 69 -26.92 3.78 -6.36
C GLN A 69 -27.46 5.20 -6.51
N GLU A 70 -28.79 5.32 -6.57
CA GLU A 70 -29.46 6.58 -6.27
C GLU A 70 -28.83 7.06 -4.98
N ARG A 71 -27.89 7.99 -5.10
CA ARG A 71 -27.48 8.77 -3.95
C ARG A 71 -28.79 9.45 -3.60
N GLN A 72 -29.49 8.90 -2.61
CA GLN A 72 -30.48 9.69 -1.91
C GLN A 72 -29.77 11.03 -1.70
N PRO A 73 -30.39 12.16 -2.11
CA PRO A 73 -29.83 13.45 -1.84
C PRO A 73 -29.78 13.53 -0.32
N PHE A 74 -28.68 13.02 0.26
CA PHE A 74 -28.29 13.21 1.64
C PHE A 74 -28.29 14.70 1.72
N PHE A 75 -29.34 15.21 2.38
CA PHE A 75 -29.69 16.61 2.45
C PHE A 75 -28.44 17.42 2.22
N SER A 76 -28.36 18.05 1.05
CA SER A 76 -27.43 19.13 0.85
C SER A 76 -27.92 20.24 1.78
N SER A 77 -27.71 20.06 3.08
CA SER A 77 -27.21 21.14 3.88
C SER A 77 -26.00 21.58 3.08
N SER A 78 -26.24 22.62 2.28
CA SER A 78 -25.38 23.71 1.94
C SER A 78 -24.46 24.03 3.11
N ILE A 79 -23.56 23.09 3.44
CA ILE A 79 -22.31 23.42 4.05
C ILE A 79 -21.72 24.32 2.97
N PRO A 80 -21.59 25.64 3.23
CA PRO A 80 -20.97 26.51 2.26
C PRO A 80 -19.63 25.85 1.95
N ILE A 81 -19.49 25.37 0.71
CA ILE A 81 -18.20 24.98 0.18
C ILE A 81 -17.44 26.28 0.24
N LYS A 82 -16.72 26.51 1.36
CA LYS A 82 -15.71 27.54 1.45
C LYS A 82 -14.82 27.20 0.27
N THR A 83 -14.97 27.98 -0.79
CA THR A 83 -14.12 27.93 -1.96
C THR A 83 -12.74 27.92 -1.37
N LYS A 84 -12.08 26.74 -1.40
CA LYS A 84 -10.74 26.61 -0.88
C LYS A 84 -9.99 27.66 -1.66
N GLN A 85 -9.64 28.76 -0.99
CA GLN A 85 -8.85 29.82 -1.60
C GLN A 85 -7.71 29.06 -2.25
N LYS A 86 -7.55 29.20 -3.57
CA LYS A 86 -6.49 28.52 -4.29
C LYS A 86 -5.21 28.93 -3.56
N ILE A 87 -4.71 28.06 -2.69
CA ILE A 87 -3.47 28.27 -1.98
C ILE A 87 -2.50 28.39 -3.14
N LYS A 88 -2.01 29.61 -3.37
CA LYS A 88 -1.05 29.87 -4.43
C LYS A 88 0.07 28.87 -4.17
N LYS A 89 0.33 28.00 -5.15
CA LYS A 89 1.40 27.01 -5.03
C LYS A 89 2.63 27.78 -4.55
N PRO A 90 3.31 27.34 -3.48
CA PRO A 90 4.51 28.01 -3.01
C PRO A 90 5.45 28.16 -4.20
N LYS A 91 6.01 29.37 -4.36
CA LYS A 91 6.97 29.64 -5.43
C LYS A 91 8.15 28.69 -5.19
N THR A 92 8.41 27.78 -6.11
CA THR A 92 9.55 26.88 -5.99
C THR A 92 10.80 27.76 -5.88
N PRO A 93 11.62 27.61 -4.82
CA PRO A 93 12.88 28.33 -4.75
C PRO A 93 13.70 27.95 -5.99
N SER A 94 14.26 28.95 -6.66
CA SER A 94 15.18 28.71 -7.77
C SER A 94 16.36 27.90 -7.24
N LEU A 95 16.75 26.86 -7.97
CA LEU A 95 17.99 26.13 -7.70
C LEU A 95 19.15 27.15 -7.67
N PRO A 96 20.02 27.11 -6.65
CA PRO A 96 21.21 27.96 -6.63
C PRO A 96 22.07 27.65 -7.87
N SER A 97 22.60 28.68 -8.53
CA SER A 97 23.43 28.52 -9.74
C SER A 97 24.89 28.13 -9.44
N GLU A 98 25.21 27.87 -8.19
CA GLU A 98 26.55 27.52 -7.75
C GLU A 98 26.74 26.00 -7.78
N ASN A 99 28.00 25.57 -7.94
CA ASN A 99 28.35 24.15 -7.93
C ASN A 99 27.92 23.53 -6.59
N ILE A 100 27.09 22.50 -6.65
CA ILE A 100 26.65 21.75 -5.48
C ILE A 100 27.84 20.90 -5.01
N GLU A 101 28.54 21.36 -3.97
CA GLU A 101 29.55 20.57 -3.30
C GLU A 101 28.91 19.71 -2.20
N LEU A 102 29.37 18.46 -2.07
CA LEU A 102 28.94 17.58 -0.99
C LEU A 102 29.48 18.12 0.34
N ALA A 103 28.58 18.42 1.27
CA ALA A 103 28.97 18.83 2.61
C ALA A 103 29.59 17.63 3.36
N PHE A 104 30.85 17.76 3.78
CA PHE A 104 31.50 16.82 4.67
C PHE A 104 31.30 17.25 6.12
N PHE A 105 30.90 16.31 6.98
CA PHE A 105 30.88 16.57 8.43
C PHE A 105 32.32 16.62 8.94
N PRO A 106 32.72 17.66 9.70
CA PRO A 106 34.10 17.81 10.19
C PRO A 106 34.47 16.75 11.24
N LYS A 107 33.47 16.08 11.83
CA LYS A 107 33.64 15.02 12.81
C LYS A 107 32.77 13.83 12.40
N PRO A 108 33.27 12.58 12.52
CA PRO A 108 32.44 11.42 12.28
C PRO A 108 31.25 11.41 13.26
N PRO A 109 30.05 10.98 12.82
CA PRO A 109 28.90 10.86 13.70
C PRO A 109 29.24 9.93 14.88
N THR A 110 29.08 10.46 16.10
CA THR A 110 29.35 9.72 17.35
C THR A 110 28.16 8.87 17.78
N ASP A 111 26.99 9.14 17.22
CA ASP A 111 25.76 8.39 17.44
C ASP A 111 25.72 7.13 16.55
N GLN A 112 26.75 6.30 16.68
CA GLN A 112 26.66 4.94 16.17
C GLN A 112 25.92 4.10 17.20
N PRO A 113 24.85 3.39 16.81
CA PRO A 113 24.19 2.47 17.73
C PRO A 113 25.22 1.46 18.21
N LYS A 114 25.55 1.52 19.50
CA LYS A 114 26.43 0.52 20.13
C LYS A 114 25.69 -0.81 20.08
N ALA A 115 26.22 -1.77 19.32
CA ALA A 115 25.74 -3.14 19.35
C ALA A 115 25.79 -3.62 20.81
N LYS A 116 24.64 -3.71 21.45
CA LYS A 116 24.55 -4.41 22.72
C LYS A 116 24.64 -5.88 22.36
N LEU A 117 25.61 -6.58 22.94
CA LEU A 117 25.66 -8.05 23.00
C LEU A 117 24.50 -8.53 23.90
N ASN A 118 23.27 -8.24 23.49
CA ASN A 118 22.10 -8.83 24.11
C ASN A 118 21.97 -10.20 23.48
N GLN A 119 22.05 -11.25 24.30
CA GLN A 119 21.72 -12.59 23.86
C GLN A 119 20.29 -12.56 23.29
N VAL A 120 20.13 -13.06 22.07
CA VAL A 120 18.82 -13.24 21.44
C VAL A 120 17.97 -14.11 22.38
N PRO A 121 16.78 -13.66 22.81
CA PRO A 121 15.93 -14.43 23.73
C PRO A 121 15.64 -15.84 23.20
N LEU A 122 15.56 -16.83 24.09
CA LEU A 122 15.33 -18.25 23.74
C LEU A 122 14.10 -18.47 22.84
N TRP A 123 12.98 -17.81 23.13
CA TRP A 123 11.74 -17.92 22.35
C TRP A 123 11.88 -17.45 20.89
N LEU A 124 12.88 -16.59 20.60
CA LEU A 124 13.18 -16.14 19.24
C LEU A 124 14.02 -17.18 18.50
N GLN A 125 14.87 -17.90 19.23
CA GLN A 125 15.67 -19.00 18.67
C GLN A 125 14.78 -20.18 18.24
N GLU A 126 13.68 -20.41 18.95
CA GLU A 126 12.63 -21.37 18.54
C GLU A 126 11.90 -20.98 17.24
N LYS A 127 12.03 -19.72 16.78
CA LYS A 127 11.46 -19.20 15.52
C LYS A 127 12.51 -19.01 14.42
N ASP A 128 13.55 -19.83 14.44
CA ASP A 128 14.64 -19.84 13.46
C ASP A 128 15.53 -18.59 13.44
N VAL A 129 15.54 -17.78 14.52
CA VAL A 129 16.50 -16.67 14.65
C VAL A 129 17.77 -17.17 15.34
N PRO A 130 18.93 -17.19 14.68
CA PRO A 130 20.13 -17.75 15.28
C PRO A 130 20.65 -16.91 16.45
N ALA A 131 21.35 -17.56 17.38
CA ALA A 131 21.91 -16.91 18.57
C ALA A 131 22.92 -15.79 18.26
N HIS A 132 23.50 -15.78 17.05
CA HIS A 132 24.45 -14.77 16.58
C HIS A 132 23.79 -13.64 15.76
N ALA A 133 22.46 -13.58 15.68
CA ALA A 133 21.77 -12.51 14.99
C ALA A 133 22.01 -11.15 15.66
N THR A 134 22.21 -10.11 14.85
CA THR A 134 22.35 -8.73 15.30
C THR A 134 20.96 -8.10 15.44
N GLU A 135 20.62 -7.61 16.64
CA GLU A 135 19.36 -6.90 16.90
C GLU A 135 19.51 -5.39 16.68
N THR A 136 18.65 -4.82 15.84
CA THR A 136 18.46 -3.37 15.68
C THR A 136 17.08 -2.97 16.17
N LYS A 137 16.99 -2.01 17.10
CA LYS A 137 15.72 -1.50 17.65
C LYS A 137 15.38 -0.12 17.08
N TYR A 138 14.18 0.01 16.55
CA TYR A 138 13.60 1.28 16.10
C TYR A 138 12.54 1.71 17.10
N PHE A 139 12.77 2.84 17.77
CA PHE A 139 11.83 3.41 18.74
C PHE A 139 10.87 4.36 18.02
N TYR A 140 9.56 4.12 18.16
CA TYR A 140 8.52 5.01 17.68
C TYR A 140 7.93 5.86 18.82
N SER A 141 8.03 5.37 20.06
CA SER A 141 7.73 6.09 21.30
C SER A 141 8.48 5.45 22.46
N ASP A 142 8.32 5.98 23.68
CA ASP A 142 8.95 5.45 24.89
C ASP A 142 8.53 3.99 25.19
N ASN A 143 7.32 3.58 24.78
CA ASN A 143 6.76 2.25 25.04
C ASN A 143 6.52 1.41 23.78
N GLN A 144 6.88 1.91 22.59
CA GLN A 144 6.69 1.20 21.33
C GLN A 144 7.98 1.17 20.53
N TRP A 145 8.42 -0.03 20.22
CA TRP A 145 9.59 -0.27 19.39
C TRP A 145 9.38 -1.47 18.48
N VAL A 146 10.15 -1.52 17.41
CA VAL A 146 10.26 -2.67 16.51
C VAL A 146 11.69 -3.18 16.57
N SER A 147 11.87 -4.48 16.83
CA SER A 147 13.17 -5.14 16.74
C SER A 147 13.31 -5.82 15.39
N ARG A 148 14.39 -5.52 14.68
CA ARG A 148 14.81 -6.20 13.43
C ARG A 148 16.05 -7.03 13.75
N PHE A 149 16.03 -8.29 13.33
CA PHE A 149 17.16 -9.21 13.50
C PHE A 149 17.78 -9.48 12.13
N GLU A 150 19.09 -9.30 12.02
CA GLU A 150 19.86 -9.56 10.80
C GLU A 150 20.97 -10.57 11.10
N TRP A 151 21.16 -11.55 10.23
CA TRP A 151 22.25 -12.51 10.32
C TRP A 151 22.71 -12.90 8.92
N THR A 152 23.97 -13.31 8.81
CA THR A 152 24.52 -13.80 7.55
C THR A 152 24.17 -15.28 7.41
N ASP A 153 23.46 -15.63 6.34
CA ASP A 153 23.18 -17.04 6.04
C ASP A 153 24.48 -17.73 5.59
N PRO A 154 24.97 -18.76 6.31
CA PRO A 154 26.16 -19.50 5.89
C PRO A 154 26.00 -20.15 4.50
N THR A 155 24.76 -20.44 4.10
CA THR A 155 24.43 -21.07 2.82
C THR A 155 24.74 -20.15 1.63
N HIS A 156 24.70 -18.82 1.82
CA HIS A 156 24.98 -17.86 0.74
C HIS A 156 26.48 -17.79 0.37
N LEU A 157 27.37 -18.37 1.18
CA LEU A 157 28.81 -18.44 0.88
C LEU A 157 29.20 -19.68 0.07
N GLY A 158 28.24 -20.53 -0.33
CA GLY A 158 28.51 -21.72 -1.13
C GLY A 158 29.29 -22.81 -0.37
N ILE A 159 29.37 -22.72 0.95
CA ILE A 159 29.96 -23.75 1.81
C ILE A 159 28.85 -24.77 2.07
N GLU A 160 28.66 -25.71 1.14
CA GLU A 160 27.74 -26.82 1.39
C GLU A 160 28.24 -27.64 2.60
N PRO A 161 27.37 -27.94 3.58
CA PRO A 161 27.75 -28.79 4.69
C PRO A 161 28.09 -30.17 4.14
N ARG A 162 29.36 -30.55 4.26
CA ARG A 162 29.84 -31.87 3.87
C ARG A 162 29.24 -32.89 4.83
N SER A 163 28.15 -33.54 4.43
CA SER A 163 27.53 -34.62 5.19
C SER A 163 28.56 -35.73 5.44
N MET A 164 28.83 -36.01 6.72
CA MET A 164 29.59 -37.20 7.16
C MET A 164 28.65 -38.39 7.29
#